data_AF-J6F0L5-F1
#
_entry.id   AF-J6F0L5-F1
#
_cell.length_a   1.000
_cell.length_b   1.000
_cell.length_c   1.000
_cell.angle_alpha   90.00
_cell.angle_beta   90.00
_cell.angle_gamma   90.00
#
_symmetry.space_group_name_H-M   'P 1'
#
loop_
_entity.id
_entity.type
_entity.pdbx_description
1 polymer ?
#
loop_
_entity_poly.entity_id
_entity_poly.type
_entity_poly.pdbx_seq_one_letter_code
_entity_poly.pdbx_strand_id
1 'polypeptide(L)'
;MSEPKRTTKETHPHLPPGLILDKDGKVCKVCNSWQDFAGIKVYKKDPNAKGGSSSGSSGSGSKAGAAAGGMAGMMAAMSAGSSGSGSSSSSSSSSSSTPATSTTSSASAAKTQDRSECPADTVELGRSTWTFLHTTAAYYPDKPTPVQKTHMVNLLSSLPSLYPCTWCADDFGESIKANPPQPAVESATKLNEWLCRRHNEVNKKLGKPEFACDWKNIMRRWKDGPEDGSCD
;
A
#
# COMPACT_ATOMS: atom_id res chain seq x y z
N MET A 1 -25.11 -9.14 13.07
CA MET A 1 -24.38 -7.86 12.90
C MET A 1 -25.35 -6.86 12.27
N SER A 2 -25.17 -5.55 12.48
CA SER A 2 -25.92 -4.55 11.71
C SER A 2 -25.43 -4.49 10.26
N GLU A 3 -26.33 -4.22 9.32
CA GLU A 3 -25.95 -3.99 7.91
C GLU A 3 -25.04 -2.75 7.78
N PRO A 4 -24.01 -2.75 6.90
CA PRO A 4 -23.21 -1.55 6.64
C PRO A 4 -24.07 -0.41 6.10
N LYS A 5 -23.92 0.78 6.66
CA LYS A 5 -24.54 1.99 6.11
C LYS A 5 -24.01 2.24 4.69
N ARG A 6 -24.91 2.66 3.78
CA ARG A 6 -24.58 2.98 2.39
C ARG A 6 -25.09 4.35 2.00
N THR A 7 -24.49 4.96 0.98
CA THR A 7 -25.01 6.16 0.33
C THR A 7 -26.36 5.86 -0.34
N THR A 8 -27.30 6.81 -0.23
CA THR A 8 -28.58 6.80 -0.96
C THR A 8 -28.79 8.18 -1.60
N LYS A 9 -29.74 8.32 -2.54
CA LYS A 9 -29.97 9.62 -3.20
C LYS A 9 -30.49 10.69 -2.25
N GLU A 10 -31.19 10.27 -1.20
CA GLU A 10 -31.83 11.12 -0.19
C GLU A 10 -30.83 11.55 0.89
N THR A 11 -29.88 10.67 1.24
CA THR A 11 -28.90 10.91 2.30
C THR A 11 -27.59 11.51 1.79
N HIS A 12 -27.20 11.18 0.54
CA HIS A 12 -25.92 11.54 -0.06
C HIS A 12 -26.10 11.92 -1.54
N PRO A 13 -26.90 12.95 -1.88
CA PRO A 13 -27.28 13.28 -3.27
C PRO A 13 -26.09 13.55 -4.20
N HIS A 14 -24.93 13.94 -3.67
CA HIS A 14 -23.70 14.23 -4.43
C HIS A 14 -22.77 13.01 -4.63
N LEU A 15 -23.19 11.81 -4.22
CA LEU A 15 -22.45 10.57 -4.39
C LEU A 15 -23.29 9.50 -5.11
N PRO A 16 -22.65 8.56 -5.85
CA PRO A 16 -23.31 7.34 -6.31
C PRO A 16 -23.99 6.61 -5.13
N PRO A 17 -25.22 6.08 -5.29
CA PRO A 17 -25.85 5.25 -4.27
C PRO A 17 -25.17 3.87 -4.16
N GLY A 18 -25.12 3.32 -2.96
CA GLY A 18 -24.58 1.99 -2.66
C GLY A 18 -23.17 1.94 -2.05
N LEU A 19 -22.41 3.04 -2.06
CA LEU A 19 -21.07 3.14 -1.46
C LEU A 19 -21.14 2.89 0.04
N ILE A 20 -20.28 2.02 0.58
CA ILE A 20 -20.20 1.73 2.01
C ILE A 20 -19.60 2.93 2.77
N LEU A 21 -20.26 3.32 3.85
CA LEU A 21 -19.85 4.38 4.75
C LEU A 21 -19.14 3.83 5.98
N ASP A 22 -18.22 4.62 6.54
CA ASP A 22 -17.59 4.35 7.82
C ASP A 22 -18.47 4.79 9.01
N LYS A 23 -17.90 4.77 10.22
CA LYS A 23 -18.60 5.15 11.46
C LYS A 23 -18.88 6.65 11.56
N ASP A 24 -18.10 7.48 10.87
CA ASP A 24 -18.22 8.94 10.83
C ASP A 24 -19.18 9.41 9.72
N GLY A 25 -19.65 8.48 8.87
CA GLY A 25 -20.53 8.77 7.73
C GLY A 25 -19.80 9.15 6.44
N LYS A 26 -18.48 8.92 6.35
CA LYS A 26 -17.69 9.18 5.14
C LYS A 26 -17.57 7.90 4.30
N VAL A 27 -17.25 8.02 3.00
CA VAL A 27 -17.04 6.85 2.14
C VAL A 27 -15.80 6.08 2.62
N CYS A 28 -16.00 4.83 3.04
CA CYS A 28 -14.92 4.00 3.59
C CYS A 28 -13.99 3.49 2.48
N LYS A 29 -12.76 3.99 2.38
CA LYS A 29 -11.79 3.57 1.34
C LYS A 29 -11.50 2.06 1.35
N VAL A 30 -11.30 1.44 2.52
CA VAL A 30 -11.09 -0.02 2.61
C VAL A 30 -12.36 -0.87 2.39
N CYS A 31 -13.55 -0.24 2.30
CA CYS A 31 -14.84 -0.95 2.13
C CYS A 31 -15.41 -0.90 0.70
N ASN A 32 -14.77 -0.17 -0.23
CA ASN A 32 -15.26 0.05 -1.59
C ASN A 32 -14.13 -0.22 -2.60
N SER A 33 -14.48 -0.57 -3.84
CA SER A 33 -13.52 -0.86 -4.91
C SER A 33 -13.03 0.41 -5.62
N TRP A 34 -11.92 0.33 -6.34
CA TRP A 34 -11.43 1.43 -7.18
C TRP A 34 -12.40 1.80 -8.32
N GLN A 35 -13.19 0.83 -8.79
CA GLN A 35 -14.27 1.04 -9.74
C GLN A 35 -15.38 1.92 -9.13
N ASP A 36 -15.71 1.74 -7.85
CA ASP A 36 -16.69 2.56 -7.14
C ASP A 36 -16.21 4.02 -7.01
N PHE A 37 -14.93 4.23 -6.67
CA PHE A 37 -14.31 5.57 -6.61
C PHE A 37 -14.28 6.26 -7.98
N ALA A 38 -13.89 5.55 -9.04
CA ALA A 38 -13.98 6.06 -10.41
C ALA A 38 -15.43 6.47 -10.79
N GLY A 39 -16.43 5.72 -10.29
CA GLY A 39 -17.85 6.06 -10.41
C GLY A 39 -18.23 7.43 -9.81
N ILE A 40 -17.56 7.88 -8.74
CA ILE A 40 -17.79 9.21 -8.13
C ILE A 40 -17.42 10.32 -9.12
N LYS A 41 -16.30 10.18 -9.84
CA LYS A 41 -15.85 11.16 -10.85
C LYS A 41 -16.78 11.23 -12.07
N VAL A 42 -17.52 10.16 -12.37
CA VAL A 42 -18.57 10.13 -13.41
C VAL A 42 -19.86 10.78 -12.89
N TYR A 43 -20.35 10.34 -11.73
CA TYR A 43 -21.60 10.83 -11.12
C TYR A 43 -21.56 12.34 -10.82
N LYS A 44 -20.40 12.90 -10.46
CA LYS A 44 -20.20 14.35 -10.30
C LYS A 44 -20.35 15.15 -11.61
N LYS A 45 -20.23 14.51 -12.79
CA LYS A 45 -20.43 15.15 -14.10
C LYS A 45 -21.85 14.99 -14.62
N ASP A 46 -22.47 13.84 -14.39
CA ASP A 46 -23.88 13.57 -14.70
C ASP A 46 -24.49 12.60 -13.67
N PRO A 47 -25.30 13.10 -12.71
CA PRO A 47 -26.02 12.28 -11.73
C PRO A 47 -27.14 11.40 -12.32
N ASN A 48 -27.54 11.63 -13.58
CA ASN A 48 -28.58 10.88 -14.28
C ASN A 48 -28.02 9.91 -15.33
N ALA A 49 -26.71 9.97 -15.64
CA ALA A 49 -26.04 8.94 -16.40
C ALA A 49 -26.24 7.57 -15.72
N LYS A 50 -26.68 6.57 -16.49
CA LYS A 50 -26.95 5.22 -15.99
C LYS A 50 -25.65 4.44 -15.70
N GLY A 51 -24.90 4.88 -14.69
CA GLY A 51 -23.85 4.08 -14.08
C GLY A 51 -24.43 2.77 -13.57
N GLY A 52 -23.87 1.64 -14.02
CA GLY A 52 -24.41 0.31 -13.75
C GLY A 52 -24.30 -0.06 -12.27
N SER A 53 -25.38 0.09 -11.51
CA SER A 53 -25.46 -0.45 -10.16
C SER A 53 -25.52 -1.97 -10.23
N SER A 54 -24.42 -2.62 -9.87
CA SER A 54 -24.28 -4.08 -9.79
C SER A 54 -24.97 -4.63 -8.54
N SER A 55 -26.30 -4.54 -8.51
CA SER A 55 -27.14 -5.21 -7.52
C SER A 55 -27.03 -6.74 -7.67
N GLY A 56 -26.08 -7.32 -6.94
CA GLY A 56 -25.79 -8.76 -6.95
C GLY A 56 -26.94 -9.61 -6.39
N SER A 57 -27.93 -9.92 -7.24
CA SER A 57 -28.94 -10.94 -6.95
C SER A 57 -28.33 -12.34 -7.10
N SER A 58 -28.66 -13.24 -6.17
CA SER A 58 -28.10 -14.60 -6.13
C SER A 58 -28.68 -15.48 -7.25
N GLY A 59 -27.89 -15.75 -8.28
CA GLY A 59 -28.22 -16.68 -9.36
C GLY A 59 -27.07 -17.65 -9.63
N SER A 60 -27.32 -18.96 -9.51
CA SER A 60 -26.30 -19.98 -9.80
C SER A 60 -26.10 -20.12 -11.31
N GLY A 61 -24.88 -19.85 -11.80
CA GLY A 61 -24.55 -19.90 -13.22
C GLY A 61 -23.05 -19.79 -13.46
N SER A 62 -22.39 -20.92 -13.72
CA SER A 62 -20.93 -21.00 -13.83
C SER A 62 -20.39 -20.30 -15.09
N LYS A 63 -19.80 -19.11 -14.92
CA LYS A 63 -18.82 -18.53 -15.86
C LYS A 63 -17.86 -17.61 -15.09
N ALA A 64 -16.65 -18.09 -14.81
CA ALA A 64 -15.61 -17.29 -14.19
C ALA A 64 -15.03 -16.29 -15.22
N GLY A 65 -15.36 -15.00 -15.06
CA GLY A 65 -14.66 -13.92 -15.75
C GLY A 65 -13.43 -13.52 -14.93
N ALA A 66 -12.22 -13.70 -15.50
CA ALA A 66 -10.97 -13.38 -14.81
C ALA A 66 -10.80 -11.86 -14.63
N ALA A 67 -11.03 -11.37 -13.41
CA ALA A 67 -10.77 -10.00 -13.02
C ALA A 67 -9.30 -9.82 -12.58
N ALA A 68 -8.37 -10.05 -13.49
CA ALA A 68 -6.94 -9.87 -13.23
C ALA A 68 -6.58 -8.37 -13.14
N GLY A 69 -5.96 -7.97 -12.02
CA GLY A 69 -5.39 -6.64 -11.82
C GLY A 69 -5.85 -5.95 -10.52
N GLY A 70 -4.98 -5.43 -9.66
CA GLY A 70 -3.51 -5.52 -9.69
C GLY A 70 -2.86 -4.42 -8.85
N MET A 71 -1.79 -4.74 -8.10
CA MET A 71 -0.98 -3.74 -7.37
C MET A 71 0.54 -3.95 -7.52
N ALA A 72 0.96 -4.45 -8.68
CA ALA A 72 2.34 -4.38 -9.16
C ALA A 72 2.58 -3.11 -10.01
N GLY A 73 2.23 -1.93 -9.47
CA GLY A 73 2.33 -0.65 -10.19
C GLY A 73 2.53 0.57 -9.28
N MET A 74 3.20 1.58 -9.84
CA MET A 74 3.24 2.99 -9.43
C MET A 74 3.24 3.34 -7.92
N MET A 75 4.39 3.17 -7.27
CA MET A 75 4.86 4.08 -6.20
C MET A 75 6.39 4.28 -6.33
N ALA A 76 6.82 4.86 -7.46
CA ALA A 76 8.20 5.25 -7.73
C ALA A 76 8.26 6.78 -7.87
N ALA A 77 8.22 7.48 -6.74
CA ALA A 77 8.07 8.95 -6.69
C ALA A 77 8.77 9.60 -5.48
N MET A 78 10.03 9.26 -5.22
CA MET A 78 10.96 10.12 -4.46
C MET A 78 12.44 9.81 -4.76
N SER A 79 12.80 9.71 -6.05
CA SER A 79 14.21 9.82 -6.45
C SER A 79 14.65 11.27 -6.23
N ALA A 80 15.36 11.54 -5.13
CA ALA A 80 15.91 12.86 -4.86
C ALA A 80 16.91 13.26 -5.97
N GLY A 81 16.67 14.39 -6.61
CA GLY A 81 17.58 14.93 -7.62
C GLY A 81 18.89 15.40 -6.98
N SER A 82 20.02 14.86 -7.43
CA SER A 82 21.36 15.27 -6.97
C SER A 82 22.13 15.90 -8.13
N SER A 83 22.18 17.24 -8.14
CA SER A 83 23.01 18.05 -9.04
C SER A 83 23.70 19.16 -8.24
N GLY A 84 24.50 18.77 -7.24
CA GLY A 84 25.33 19.69 -6.46
C GLY A 84 26.77 19.70 -6.99
N SER A 85 27.13 20.70 -7.80
CA SER A 85 28.48 20.82 -8.36
C SER A 85 29.50 21.33 -7.34
N GLY A 86 30.61 20.60 -7.18
CA GLY A 86 31.74 21.00 -6.34
C GLY A 86 33.08 20.88 -7.09
N SER A 87 33.74 22.01 -7.31
CA SER A 87 35.14 22.17 -7.77
C SER A 87 36.14 21.64 -6.71
N SER A 88 37.40 21.28 -6.98
CA SER A 88 38.19 21.13 -8.23
C SER A 88 39.62 20.64 -7.89
N SER A 89 40.28 19.91 -8.79
CA SER A 89 41.76 19.85 -8.86
C SER A 89 42.28 19.33 -10.23
N SER A 90 43.49 19.75 -10.60
CA SER A 90 44.29 19.27 -11.74
C SER A 90 45.23 18.12 -11.29
N SER A 91 45.99 17.37 -12.10
CA SER A 91 46.39 17.40 -13.53
C SER A 91 46.74 15.94 -13.99
N SER A 92 47.23 15.55 -15.17
CA SER A 92 47.45 16.08 -16.55
C SER A 92 47.91 14.94 -17.48
N SER A 93 47.82 15.10 -18.82
CA SER A 93 48.47 14.27 -19.90
C SER A 93 48.07 12.77 -20.00
N SER A 94 48.08 12.10 -21.17
CA SER A 94 48.30 12.51 -22.57
C SER A 94 47.80 11.45 -23.59
N SER A 95 47.25 11.91 -24.73
CA SER A 95 47.23 11.30 -26.08
C SER A 95 47.09 9.77 -26.32
N SER A 96 46.04 9.36 -27.03
CA SER A 96 46.10 8.64 -28.34
C SER A 96 44.68 8.39 -28.91
N SER A 97 44.54 7.77 -30.09
CA SER A 97 43.42 8.07 -31.03
C SER A 97 42.68 6.87 -31.65
N THR A 98 41.33 6.93 -31.61
CA THR A 98 40.34 6.39 -32.59
C THR A 98 40.24 4.87 -32.83
N PRO A 99 39.14 4.34 -33.44
CA PRO A 99 37.82 4.91 -33.71
C PRO A 99 36.67 4.17 -32.97
N ALA A 100 35.41 4.44 -33.32
CA ALA A 100 34.23 3.85 -32.68
C ALA A 100 33.80 2.49 -33.28
N THR A 101 33.23 1.63 -32.42
CA THR A 101 32.37 0.50 -32.83
C THR A 101 31.04 0.59 -32.10
N SER A 102 29.94 0.67 -32.84
CA SER A 102 28.58 0.80 -32.31
C SER A 102 27.99 -0.56 -31.92
N THR A 103 28.24 -1.02 -30.69
CA THR A 103 27.56 -2.19 -30.15
C THR A 103 26.18 -1.78 -29.63
N THR A 104 25.16 -1.87 -30.50
CA THR A 104 23.75 -1.62 -30.16
C THR A 104 23.19 -2.74 -29.28
N SER A 105 23.61 -2.76 -28.00
CA SER A 105 23.08 -3.64 -26.97
C SER A 105 21.65 -3.20 -26.63
N SER A 106 20.68 -3.70 -27.41
CA SER A 106 19.26 -3.47 -27.20
C SER A 106 18.87 -3.81 -25.76
N ALA A 107 18.63 -2.77 -24.96
CA ALA A 107 18.02 -2.87 -23.65
C ALA A 107 16.55 -3.30 -23.84
N SER A 108 16.36 -4.60 -24.07
CA SER A 108 15.07 -5.22 -24.32
C SER A 108 14.16 -4.91 -23.14
N ALA A 109 13.18 -4.03 -23.37
CA ALA A 109 12.26 -3.59 -22.32
C ALA A 109 11.58 -4.82 -21.74
N ALA A 110 11.93 -5.16 -20.50
CA ALA A 110 11.51 -6.39 -19.86
C ALA A 110 9.99 -6.40 -19.76
N LYS A 111 9.33 -7.17 -20.65
CA LYS A 111 7.89 -7.39 -20.58
C LYS A 111 7.60 -7.96 -19.21
N THR A 112 6.87 -7.21 -18.39
CA THR A 112 6.32 -7.68 -17.12
C THR A 112 5.41 -8.86 -17.44
N GLN A 113 5.93 -10.08 -17.29
CA GLN A 113 5.11 -11.27 -17.47
C GLN A 113 4.04 -11.26 -16.39
N ASP A 114 2.81 -11.60 -16.78
CA ASP A 114 1.74 -11.79 -15.83
C ASP A 114 2.07 -13.00 -14.94
N ARG A 115 2.09 -12.77 -13.63
CA ARG A 115 2.38 -13.77 -12.61
C ARG A 115 1.24 -13.91 -11.60
N SER A 116 0.05 -13.39 -11.91
CA SER A 116 -1.14 -13.47 -11.05
C SER A 116 -1.51 -14.91 -10.67
N GLU A 117 -1.27 -15.88 -11.55
CA GLU A 117 -1.48 -17.32 -11.32
C GLU A 117 -0.22 -18.06 -10.81
N CYS A 118 0.84 -17.34 -10.41
CA CYS A 118 2.04 -17.93 -9.82
C CYS A 118 1.99 -17.93 -8.28
N PRO A 119 2.70 -18.85 -7.59
CA PRO A 119 3.04 -18.67 -6.19
C PRO A 119 3.83 -17.37 -5.98
N ALA A 120 3.40 -16.55 -5.03
CA ALA A 120 4.01 -15.26 -4.70
C ALA A 120 5.48 -15.44 -4.28
N ASP A 121 6.37 -14.62 -4.86
CA ASP A 121 7.77 -14.56 -4.44
C ASP A 121 7.98 -13.68 -3.21
N THR A 122 9.22 -13.57 -2.72
CA THR A 122 9.55 -12.81 -1.51
C THR A 122 9.23 -11.31 -1.60
N VAL A 123 9.19 -10.74 -2.82
CA VAL A 123 8.85 -9.33 -3.04
C VAL A 123 7.33 -9.15 -3.01
N GLU A 124 6.58 -10.02 -3.68
CA GLU A 124 5.12 -9.98 -3.67
C GLU A 124 4.54 -10.30 -2.29
N LEU A 125 4.98 -11.40 -1.66
CA LEU A 125 4.55 -11.80 -0.32
C LEU A 125 4.85 -10.70 0.72
N GLY A 126 6.04 -10.09 0.64
CA GLY A 126 6.43 -8.97 1.50
C GLY A 126 5.54 -7.74 1.28
N ARG A 127 5.28 -7.33 0.03
CA ARG A 127 4.39 -6.21 -0.30
C ARG A 127 2.96 -6.44 0.20
N SER A 128 2.42 -7.64 0.02
CA SER A 128 1.07 -8.01 0.47
C SER A 128 0.97 -8.02 1.99
N THR A 129 1.96 -8.59 2.69
CA THR A 129 2.02 -8.63 4.16
C THR A 129 2.15 -7.23 4.75
N TRP A 130 3.06 -6.39 4.25
CA TRP A 130 3.17 -4.99 4.70
C TRP A 130 1.89 -4.20 4.41
N THR A 131 1.23 -4.43 3.27
CA THR A 131 -0.04 -3.77 2.95
C THR A 131 -1.14 -4.17 3.93
N PHE A 132 -1.27 -5.46 4.25
CA PHE A 132 -2.21 -5.92 5.28
C PHE A 132 -1.91 -5.29 6.65
N LEU A 133 -0.65 -5.33 7.11
CA LEU A 133 -0.28 -4.85 8.44
C LEU A 133 -0.45 -3.32 8.59
N HIS A 134 0.02 -2.53 7.63
CA HIS A 134 -0.10 -1.07 7.69
C HIS A 134 -1.56 -0.60 7.54
N THR A 135 -2.37 -1.23 6.68
CA THR A 135 -3.80 -0.92 6.61
C THR A 135 -4.52 -1.31 7.92
N THR A 136 -4.20 -2.46 8.50
CA THR A 136 -4.78 -2.89 9.79
C THR A 136 -4.38 -1.92 10.92
N ALA A 137 -3.14 -1.42 10.93
CA ALA A 137 -2.69 -0.40 11.87
C ALA A 137 -3.39 0.97 11.64
N ALA A 138 -3.60 1.40 10.40
CA ALA A 138 -4.20 2.71 10.11
C ALA A 138 -5.72 2.77 10.39
N TYR A 139 -6.39 1.61 10.43
CA TYR A 139 -7.78 1.44 10.88
C TYR A 139 -7.91 0.95 12.34
N TYR A 140 -6.79 0.81 13.07
CA TYR A 140 -6.80 0.49 14.50
C TYR A 140 -7.34 1.68 15.33
N PRO A 141 -8.02 1.47 16.47
CA PRO A 141 -8.60 2.58 17.25
C PRO A 141 -7.55 3.41 18.01
N ASP A 142 -7.81 4.70 18.19
CA ASP A 142 -7.04 5.56 19.10
C ASP A 142 -7.19 5.17 20.58
N LYS A 143 -8.35 4.59 20.93
CA LYS A 143 -8.68 4.06 22.26
C LYS A 143 -9.08 2.59 22.14
N PRO A 144 -8.12 1.66 21.94
CA PRO A 144 -8.40 0.26 21.71
C PRO A 144 -8.80 -0.47 23.00
N THR A 145 -9.74 -1.41 22.91
CA THR A 145 -10.14 -2.25 24.05
C THR A 145 -9.02 -3.23 24.44
N PRO A 146 -9.00 -3.76 25.67
CA PRO A 146 -8.00 -4.76 26.07
C PRO A 146 -7.93 -5.96 25.12
N VAL A 147 -9.08 -6.42 24.62
CA VAL A 147 -9.18 -7.52 23.64
C VAL A 147 -8.51 -7.15 22.30
N GLN A 148 -8.71 -5.92 21.81
CA GLN A 148 -8.04 -5.45 20.59
C GLN A 148 -6.53 -5.33 20.76
N LYS A 149 -6.05 -4.89 21.93
CA LYS A 149 -4.63 -4.86 22.28
C LYS A 149 -4.02 -6.26 22.26
N THR A 150 -4.66 -7.23 22.92
CA THR A 150 -4.24 -8.65 22.92
C THR A 150 -4.22 -9.22 21.50
N HIS A 151 -5.25 -9.00 20.68
CA HIS A 151 -5.27 -9.50 19.31
C HIS A 151 -4.18 -8.89 18.43
N MET A 152 -3.87 -7.59 18.58
CA MET A 152 -2.78 -6.95 17.83
C MET A 152 -1.40 -7.43 18.27
N VAL A 153 -1.16 -7.61 19.58
CA VAL A 153 0.08 -8.25 20.08
C VAL A 153 0.22 -9.66 19.54
N ASN A 154 -0.83 -10.48 19.62
CA ASN A 154 -0.81 -11.85 19.13
C ASN A 154 -0.54 -11.91 17.62
N LEU A 155 -1.15 -11.03 16.82
CA LEU A 155 -0.91 -10.94 15.38
C LEU A 155 0.56 -10.64 15.07
N LEU A 156 1.12 -9.60 15.68
CA LEU A 156 2.51 -9.17 15.45
C LEU A 156 3.52 -10.21 15.95
N SER A 157 3.29 -10.81 17.12
CA SER A 157 4.16 -11.82 17.71
C SER A 157 4.04 -13.21 17.06
N SER A 158 3.00 -13.48 16.27
CA SER A 158 2.87 -14.74 15.51
C SER A 158 3.60 -14.71 14.17
N LEU A 159 3.86 -13.53 13.59
CA LEU A 159 4.53 -13.40 12.29
C LEU A 159 5.91 -14.10 12.24
N PRO A 160 6.81 -13.98 13.24
CA PRO A 160 8.08 -14.72 13.25
C PRO A 160 7.96 -16.25 13.22
N SER A 161 6.79 -16.82 13.53
CA SER A 161 6.55 -18.26 13.54
C SER A 161 5.69 -18.76 12.38
N LEU A 162 5.09 -17.85 11.60
CA LEU A 162 4.13 -18.16 10.52
C LEU A 162 4.55 -17.61 9.15
N TYR A 163 5.54 -16.72 9.08
CA TYR A 163 5.95 -16.10 7.81
C TYR A 163 6.82 -17.06 6.96
N PRO A 164 6.42 -17.42 5.72
CA PRO A 164 7.06 -18.51 4.95
C PRO A 164 8.54 -18.34 4.62
N CYS A 165 9.06 -17.11 4.55
CA CYS A 165 10.49 -16.87 4.40
C CYS A 165 11.16 -16.96 5.78
N THR A 166 11.79 -18.10 6.10
CA THR A 166 12.43 -18.35 7.40
C THR A 166 13.41 -17.24 7.79
N TRP A 167 14.38 -16.92 6.94
CA TRP A 167 15.34 -15.82 7.16
C TRP A 167 14.67 -14.47 7.45
N CYS A 168 13.55 -14.18 6.80
CA CYS A 168 12.77 -12.96 7.02
C CYS A 168 11.99 -13.01 8.35
N ALA A 169 11.53 -14.20 8.74
CA ALA A 169 10.77 -14.46 9.96
C ALA A 169 11.68 -14.41 11.21
N ASP A 170 12.88 -14.99 11.12
CA ASP A 170 13.91 -14.92 12.15
C ASP A 170 14.38 -13.47 12.38
N ASP A 171 14.68 -12.73 11.30
CA ASP A 171 15.08 -11.31 11.34
C ASP A 171 13.98 -10.42 11.97
N PHE A 172 12.72 -10.64 11.58
CA PHE A 172 11.59 -9.95 12.21
C PHE A 172 11.37 -10.41 13.66
N GLY A 173 11.68 -11.66 13.99
CA GLY A 173 11.66 -12.19 15.35
C GLY A 173 12.71 -11.56 16.26
N GLU A 174 13.90 -11.25 15.74
CA GLU A 174 14.91 -10.45 16.46
C GLU A 174 14.46 -9.00 16.65
N SER A 175 13.86 -8.37 15.64
CA SER A 175 13.23 -7.05 15.80
C SER A 175 12.13 -7.09 16.86
N ILE A 176 11.19 -8.04 16.83
CA ILE A 176 10.13 -8.21 17.84
C ILE A 176 10.72 -8.36 19.27
N LYS A 177 11.81 -9.11 19.45
CA LYS A 177 12.48 -9.29 20.76
C LYS A 177 13.11 -7.98 21.26
N ALA A 178 13.85 -7.28 20.40
CA ALA A 178 14.52 -6.03 20.75
C ALA A 178 13.55 -4.84 20.91
N ASN A 179 12.37 -4.92 20.28
CA ASN A 179 11.53 -3.78 19.98
C ASN A 179 10.02 -4.10 20.22
N PRO A 180 9.61 -4.61 21.41
CA PRO A 180 8.33 -5.34 21.59
C PRO A 180 7.05 -4.54 21.25
N PRO A 181 5.96 -5.19 20.82
CA PRO A 181 4.73 -4.51 20.38
C PRO A 181 3.83 -3.99 21.52
N GLN A 182 3.96 -4.50 22.75
CA GLN A 182 3.03 -4.23 23.85
C GLN A 182 2.87 -2.72 24.19
N PRO A 183 3.93 -1.88 24.20
CA PRO A 183 3.77 -0.44 24.44
C PRO A 183 3.13 0.31 23.27
N ALA A 184 3.13 -0.29 22.07
CA ALA A 184 2.68 0.33 20.83
C ALA A 184 1.20 0.09 20.52
N VAL A 185 0.64 -1.07 20.92
CA VAL A 185 -0.80 -1.36 20.75
C VAL A 185 -1.72 -0.47 21.60
N GLU A 186 -1.16 0.42 22.41
CA GLU A 186 -1.90 1.36 23.26
C GLU A 186 -2.73 2.40 22.49
N SER A 187 -2.34 2.77 21.25
CA SER A 187 -3.14 3.63 20.38
C SER A 187 -2.75 3.48 18.91
N ALA A 188 -3.62 3.92 17.99
CA ALA A 188 -3.35 3.95 16.56
C ALA A 188 -2.02 4.65 16.23
N THR A 189 -1.76 5.85 16.76
CA THR A 189 -0.53 6.61 16.51
C THR A 189 0.72 5.80 16.84
N LYS A 190 0.78 5.23 18.05
CA LYS A 190 1.93 4.45 18.51
C LYS A 190 2.14 3.18 17.69
N LEU A 191 1.06 2.47 17.35
CA LEU A 191 1.11 1.25 16.53
C LEU A 191 1.65 1.52 15.12
N ASN A 192 1.18 2.59 14.49
CA ASN A 192 1.62 3.00 13.16
C ASN A 192 3.09 3.43 13.14
N GLU A 193 3.51 4.25 14.11
CA GLU A 193 4.90 4.70 14.29
C GLU A 193 5.85 3.50 14.54
N TRP A 194 5.45 2.57 15.42
CA TRP A 194 6.17 1.32 15.71
C TRP A 194 6.33 0.48 14.45
N LEU A 195 5.25 0.24 13.71
CA LEU A 195 5.26 -0.62 12.51
C LEU A 195 6.07 0.01 11.37
N CYS A 196 6.00 1.34 11.21
CA CYS A 196 6.80 2.07 10.24
C CYS A 196 8.30 1.96 10.52
N ARG A 197 8.73 2.10 11.78
CA ARG A 197 10.15 1.88 12.15
C ARG A 197 10.62 0.46 11.83
N ARG A 198 9.80 -0.56 12.07
CA ARG A 198 10.13 -1.98 11.80
C ARG A 198 10.23 -2.24 10.30
N HIS A 199 9.38 -1.61 9.50
CA HIS A 199 9.49 -1.62 8.03
C HIS A 199 10.77 -0.90 7.57
N ASN A 200 11.16 0.21 8.21
CA ASN A 200 12.42 0.91 7.90
C ASN A 200 13.68 0.14 8.29
N GLU A 201 13.66 -0.65 9.37
CA GLU A 201 14.74 -1.60 9.70
C GLU A 201 14.98 -2.57 8.53
N VAL A 202 13.90 -3.10 7.92
CA VAL A 202 13.99 -3.96 6.73
C VAL A 202 14.40 -3.17 5.47
N ASN A 203 13.88 -1.96 5.25
CA ASN A 203 14.29 -1.11 4.13
C ASN A 203 15.80 -0.86 4.15
N LYS A 204 16.34 -0.51 5.32
CA LYS A 204 17.78 -0.26 5.54
C LYS A 204 18.63 -1.50 5.26
N LYS A 205 18.22 -2.68 5.76
CA LYS A 205 18.88 -3.97 5.46
C LYS A 205 18.88 -4.30 3.96
N LEU A 206 17.84 -3.87 3.22
CA LEU A 206 17.68 -4.08 1.78
C LEU A 206 18.15 -2.90 0.91
N GLY A 207 18.92 -1.95 1.47
CA GLY A 207 19.48 -0.80 0.74
C GLY A 207 18.44 0.18 0.18
N LYS A 208 17.23 0.21 0.74
CA LYS A 208 16.11 1.06 0.29
C LYS A 208 16.05 2.35 1.11
N PRO A 209 15.52 3.46 0.55
CA PRO A 209 15.23 4.67 1.31
C PRO A 209 14.30 4.41 2.49
N GLU A 210 14.52 5.12 3.60
CA GLU A 210 13.62 5.10 4.75
C GLU A 210 12.34 5.91 4.46
N PHE A 211 11.19 5.40 4.90
CA PHE A 211 9.90 6.10 4.81
C PHE A 211 9.73 7.06 6.01
N ALA A 212 9.20 8.26 5.78
CA ALA A 212 8.93 9.21 6.85
C ALA A 212 7.80 8.73 7.76
N CYS A 213 8.13 8.32 8.99
CA CYS A 213 7.18 7.73 9.94
C CYS A 213 6.33 8.75 10.72
N ASP A 214 6.15 9.97 10.20
CA ASP A 214 5.20 10.92 10.76
C ASP A 214 3.75 10.51 10.44
N TRP A 215 2.81 10.92 11.31
CA TRP A 215 1.41 10.53 11.19
C TRP A 215 0.78 10.96 9.85
N LYS A 216 1.14 12.13 9.30
CA LYS A 216 0.60 12.61 8.03
C LYS A 216 1.03 11.69 6.88
N ASN A 217 2.31 11.34 6.77
CA ASN A 217 2.78 10.45 5.71
C ASN A 217 2.25 9.02 5.84
N ILE A 218 2.14 8.46 7.05
CA ILE A 218 1.59 7.11 7.22
C ILE A 218 0.10 7.09 6.83
N MET A 219 -0.74 8.02 7.34
CA MET A 219 -2.17 8.04 6.99
C MET A 219 -2.39 8.35 5.50
N ARG A 220 -1.64 9.30 4.92
CA ARG A 220 -1.63 9.60 3.48
C ARG A 220 -1.34 8.37 2.61
N ARG A 221 -0.47 7.47 3.08
CA ARG A 221 -0.10 6.24 2.33
C ARG A 221 -1.06 5.07 2.55
N TRP A 222 -1.62 4.91 3.76
CA TRP A 222 -2.30 3.66 4.15
C TRP A 222 -3.79 3.78 4.50
N LYS A 223 -4.36 4.99 4.41
CA LYS A 223 -5.77 5.24 4.77
C LYS A 223 -6.45 6.30 3.93
N ASP A 224 -5.90 7.51 3.92
CA ASP A 224 -6.61 8.71 3.44
C ASP A 224 -6.33 8.97 1.95
N GLY A 225 -5.10 8.69 1.49
CA GLY A 225 -4.62 9.02 0.15
C GLY A 225 -3.91 10.39 0.08
N PRO A 226 -3.31 10.76 -1.06
CA PRO A 226 -2.70 12.07 -1.27
C PRO A 226 -3.73 13.19 -1.46
N GLU A 227 -3.36 14.41 -1.07
CA GLU A 227 -4.21 15.61 -1.10
C GLU A 227 -4.59 16.08 -2.52
N ASP A 228 -3.95 15.55 -3.55
CA ASP A 228 -4.20 15.87 -4.97
C ASP A 228 -5.36 15.08 -5.61
N GLY A 229 -5.97 14.13 -4.90
CA GLY A 229 -7.06 13.30 -5.43
C GLY A 229 -6.63 12.28 -6.50
N SER A 230 -5.33 11.97 -6.58
CA SER A 230 -4.78 10.87 -7.40
C SER A 230 -5.22 9.47 -6.93
N CYS A 231 -5.76 9.37 -5.71
CA CYS A 231 -6.28 8.15 -5.08
C CYS A 231 -7.80 8.24 -4.76
N ASP A 232 -8.54 8.93 -5.64
CA ASP A 232 -10.00 9.15 -5.62
C ASP A 232 -10.55 9.14 -7.07
#